data_AF-A0A9Q0BHZ8-F1
#
_entry.id   AF-A0A9Q0BHZ8-F1
#
_cell.length_a   1.000
_cell.length_b   1.000
_cell.length_c   1.000
_cell.angle_alpha   90.00
_cell.angle_beta   90.00
_cell.angle_gamma   90.00
#
_symmetry.space_group_name_H-M   'P 1'
#
loop_
_entity.id
_entity.type
_entity.pdbx_description
1 polymer ?
#
loop_
_entity_poly.entity_id
_entity_poly.type
_entity_poly.pdbx_seq_one_letter_code
_entity_poly.pdbx_strand_id
1 'polypeptide(L)'
;MLEARLEQADLIKKVVDSIKDLVQDCNFDCNDSGIALQAMDNSHVALVSMMLKAEAFSPYRCDRNIALGVNLTSLTKVLRAAQSDDILTLKAEDTPDVVNLQFETSTNDRISEYDLKLMDIDQEHLGIPETEYAAAITMSSTEFRRICTDLAAMSESVSIDASKDGIKFSANGDIGSGSVTLRNNTALDDKSKKDNVEINLSEPVSLTFSLKYLVNFCKATSVSSTVTISLSNEVPLLVSYDLGSGSYLRFYLAPKIGDEDAPSTLRKIMTSLLPVPETRVLAVASHVVSGYVGNKIAVFTLQSLGCDVAALNTVQFSNHTGYRQWQGTKSTAQEITALYEGLQSAYLDDFDMMLSGYIPGAEAVNAVGAIAKALKEKNRDNFFWVLDPVMGDNGRLYVAEDVVPAYRGLVQYADLILPNQFEAELLSGVAIKDMASLTAAIQALHDTYKIPHVVITSVTLPHAPEDLPSPSAGKHLSVVGSTMTSAGRARLFKIVFPAIDCYFSGTGDMFAALMVVRMREAVSAVPGLGGKTSWQSGDDVPTLQLPLAKAAEKTLASMHELLSRTSARMGQVVEKTTRGMTEDDKKDDKKMHLVKSKAAELQLVRNPDCLRDPKVQFQAKEM
;
A
#
# COMPACT_ATOMS: atom_id res chain seq x y z
N MET A 1 19.34 -11.07 22.81
CA MET A 1 20.47 -11.80 22.22
C MET A 1 19.90 -12.94 21.40
N LEU A 2 20.54 -13.27 20.29
CA LEU A 2 20.27 -14.46 19.48
C LEU A 2 21.34 -15.52 19.77
N GLU A 3 20.92 -16.74 20.05
CA GLU A 3 21.75 -17.94 20.09
C GLU A 3 20.97 -19.10 19.47
N ALA A 4 21.41 -19.58 18.30
CA ALA A 4 20.74 -20.65 17.56
C ALA A 4 21.75 -21.73 17.16
N ARG A 5 21.62 -22.92 17.77
CA ARG A 5 22.52 -24.06 17.52
C ARG A 5 21.85 -25.09 16.63
N LEU A 6 22.40 -25.32 15.45
CA LEU A 6 21.94 -26.29 14.47
C LEU A 6 22.86 -27.52 14.49
N GLU A 7 22.30 -28.71 14.70
CA GLU A 7 23.09 -29.95 14.82
C GLU A 7 23.87 -30.30 13.55
N GLN A 8 23.39 -29.87 12.39
CA GLN A 8 24.03 -30.11 11.09
C GLN A 8 24.15 -28.80 10.31
N ALA A 9 25.35 -28.25 10.24
CA ALA A 9 25.67 -27.06 9.44
C ALA A 9 25.37 -27.25 7.93
N ASP A 10 25.33 -28.49 7.46
CA ASP A 10 25.03 -28.83 6.07
C ASP A 10 23.65 -28.34 5.62
N LEU A 11 22.66 -28.29 6.52
CA LEU A 11 21.30 -27.84 6.20
C LEU A 11 21.31 -26.37 5.76
N ILE A 12 21.85 -25.46 6.58
CA ILE A 12 21.89 -24.03 6.23
C ILE A 12 22.77 -23.78 4.99
N LYS A 13 23.84 -24.56 4.83
CA LYS A 13 24.72 -24.50 3.65
C LYS A 13 23.94 -24.82 2.38
N LYS A 14 23.17 -25.90 2.37
CA LYS A 14 22.31 -26.28 1.24
C LYS A 14 21.20 -25.26 0.98
N VAL A 15 20.59 -24.71 2.03
CA VAL A 15 19.58 -23.64 1.89
C VAL A 15 20.20 -22.41 1.23
N VAL A 16 21.31 -21.89 1.76
CA VAL A 16 22.02 -20.71 1.21
C VAL A 16 22.47 -20.96 -0.23
N ASP A 17 23.03 -22.14 -0.51
CA ASP A 17 23.44 -22.53 -1.87
C ASP A 17 22.26 -22.57 -2.86
N SER A 18 21.04 -22.82 -2.37
CA SER A 18 19.84 -22.86 -3.20
C SER A 18 19.27 -21.48 -3.54
N ILE A 19 19.57 -20.46 -2.72
CA ILE A 19 18.97 -19.12 -2.84
C ILE A 19 19.93 -18.05 -3.37
N LYS A 20 21.25 -18.25 -3.23
CA LYS A 20 22.28 -17.24 -3.58
C LYS A 20 22.29 -16.76 -5.03
N ASP A 21 21.75 -17.55 -5.95
CA ASP A 21 21.69 -17.20 -7.38
C ASP A 21 20.39 -16.44 -7.73
N LEU A 22 19.43 -16.42 -6.80
CA LEU A 22 18.19 -15.66 -6.92
C LEU A 22 18.33 -14.29 -6.27
N VAL A 23 18.99 -14.22 -5.11
CA VAL A 23 19.10 -13.04 -4.25
C VAL A 23 20.55 -12.87 -3.81
N GLN A 24 21.05 -11.63 -3.84
CA GLN A 24 22.42 -11.32 -3.40
C GLN A 24 22.48 -10.93 -1.92
N ASP A 25 21.56 -10.07 -1.48
CA ASP A 25 21.48 -9.51 -0.14
C ASP A 25 20.07 -9.71 0.42
N CYS A 26 19.95 -10.19 1.66
CA CYS A 26 18.66 -10.43 2.29
C CYS A 26 18.73 -10.33 3.82
N ASN A 27 17.58 -10.09 4.44
CA ASN A 27 17.42 -10.16 5.89
C ASN A 27 17.06 -11.59 6.33
N PHE A 28 17.76 -12.08 7.36
CA PHE A 28 17.32 -13.21 8.17
C PHE A 28 16.63 -12.68 9.42
N ASP A 29 15.31 -12.79 9.46
CA ASP A 29 14.48 -12.32 10.54
C ASP A 29 14.36 -13.38 11.62
N CYS A 30 14.95 -13.10 12.78
CA CYS A 30 14.98 -14.00 13.92
C CYS A 30 13.96 -13.53 14.97
N ASN A 31 13.11 -14.43 15.42
CA ASN A 31 12.13 -14.20 16.49
C ASN A 31 11.91 -15.47 17.33
N ASP A 32 10.97 -15.47 18.25
CA ASP A 32 10.64 -16.63 19.08
C ASP A 32 10.21 -17.88 18.31
N SER A 33 9.66 -17.71 17.10
CA SER A 33 9.18 -18.79 16.23
C SER A 33 10.29 -19.45 15.42
N GLY A 34 11.44 -18.79 15.25
CA GLY A 34 12.58 -19.30 14.49
C GLY A 34 13.28 -18.23 13.64
N ILE A 35 13.96 -18.68 12.59
CA ILE A 35 14.67 -17.84 11.63
C ILE A 35 13.92 -17.89 10.29
N ALA A 36 13.42 -16.76 9.85
CA ALA A 36 12.74 -16.59 8.57
C ALA A 36 13.60 -15.78 7.59
N LEU A 37 13.36 -15.97 6.30
CA LEU A 37 13.95 -15.18 5.22
C LEU A 37 12.92 -15.01 4.14
N GLN A 38 12.76 -13.79 3.64
CA GLN A 38 11.95 -13.49 2.49
C GLN A 38 12.68 -12.49 1.60
N ALA A 39 12.74 -12.79 0.30
CA ALA A 39 13.36 -11.88 -0.67
C ALA A 39 12.85 -12.13 -2.10
N MET A 40 12.88 -11.07 -2.91
CA MET A 40 12.57 -11.12 -4.34
C MET A 40 13.85 -11.12 -5.17
N ASP A 41 13.77 -11.67 -6.38
CA ASP A 41 14.82 -11.51 -7.38
C ASP A 41 14.82 -10.08 -7.96
N ASN A 42 15.93 -9.70 -8.60
CA ASN A 42 16.07 -8.35 -9.20
C ASN A 42 15.02 -8.03 -10.29
N SER A 43 14.38 -9.04 -10.88
CA SER A 43 13.33 -8.85 -11.88
C SER A 43 11.92 -8.78 -11.28
N HIS A 44 11.78 -9.00 -9.97
CA HIS A 44 10.50 -9.10 -9.26
C HIS A 44 9.52 -10.13 -9.86
N VAL A 45 10.04 -11.21 -10.44
CA VAL A 45 9.25 -12.31 -11.05
C VAL A 45 9.23 -13.54 -10.13
N ALA A 46 10.23 -13.67 -9.27
CA ALA A 46 10.39 -14.78 -8.35
C ALA A 46 10.61 -14.29 -6.92
N LEU A 47 9.99 -14.99 -5.97
CA LEU A 47 10.13 -14.76 -4.53
C LEU A 47 10.58 -16.03 -3.84
N VAL A 48 11.52 -15.90 -2.92
CA VAL A 48 11.91 -16.98 -2.00
C VAL A 48 11.40 -16.66 -0.60
N SER A 49 10.85 -17.68 0.05
CA SER A 49 10.42 -17.65 1.44
C SER A 49 10.94 -18.90 2.15
N MET A 50 11.72 -18.71 3.20
CA MET A 50 12.28 -19.77 4.01
C MET A 50 11.89 -19.55 5.46
N MET A 51 11.58 -20.65 6.16
CA MET A 51 11.35 -20.66 7.59
C MET A 51 12.06 -21.87 8.19
N LEU A 52 13.00 -21.63 9.09
CA LEU A 52 13.58 -22.62 10.00
C LEU A 52 12.95 -22.37 11.38
N LYS A 53 12.04 -23.24 11.80
CA LYS A 53 11.38 -23.08 13.09
C LYS A 53 12.35 -23.28 14.25
N ALA A 54 12.02 -22.74 15.42
CA ALA A 54 12.82 -22.87 16.62
C ALA A 54 13.16 -24.33 16.96
N GLU A 55 12.26 -25.28 16.67
CA GLU A 55 12.46 -26.72 16.90
C GLU A 55 13.53 -27.35 16.00
N ALA A 56 13.96 -26.67 14.93
CA ALA A 56 15.09 -27.09 14.12
C ALA A 56 16.44 -26.86 14.82
N PHE A 57 16.46 -26.12 15.93
CA PHE A 57 17.68 -25.75 16.66
C PHE A 57 17.66 -26.32 18.09
N SER A 58 18.84 -26.61 18.63
CA SER A 58 19.03 -27.19 19.96
C SER A 58 20.36 -26.71 20.58
N PRO A 59 20.37 -25.67 21.45
CA PRO A 59 19.24 -24.81 21.84
C PRO A 59 18.92 -23.70 20.83
N TYR A 60 17.71 -23.14 20.96
CA TYR A 60 17.29 -21.89 20.31
C TYR A 60 16.93 -20.84 21.36
N ARG A 61 17.44 -19.62 21.20
CA ARG A 61 17.08 -18.47 22.04
C ARG A 61 17.12 -17.20 21.21
N CYS A 62 16.02 -16.46 21.21
CA CYS A 62 15.92 -15.14 20.59
C CYS A 62 15.14 -14.22 21.54
N ASP A 63 15.85 -13.34 22.27
CA ASP A 63 15.20 -12.52 23.30
C ASP A 63 14.34 -11.36 22.72
N ARG A 64 14.63 -10.95 21.48
CA ARG A 64 13.97 -9.85 20.75
C ARG A 64 14.00 -10.15 19.27
N ASN A 65 13.04 -9.60 18.52
CA ASN A 65 13.06 -9.68 17.07
C ASN A 65 14.30 -8.95 16.52
N ILE A 66 15.16 -9.68 15.81
CA ILE A 66 16.42 -9.19 15.23
C ILE A 66 16.41 -9.50 13.74
N ALA A 67 16.72 -8.52 12.91
CA ALA A 67 16.94 -8.71 11.48
C ALA A 67 18.44 -8.72 11.20
N LEU A 68 18.94 -9.81 10.62
CA LEU A 68 20.34 -9.95 10.23
C LEU A 68 20.47 -9.74 8.72
N GLY A 69 20.84 -8.52 8.31
CA GLY A 69 21.08 -8.22 6.90
C GLY A 69 22.41 -8.79 6.44
N VAL A 70 22.38 -9.75 5.52
CA VAL A 70 23.55 -10.53 5.12
C VAL A 70 23.68 -10.60 3.60
N ASN A 71 24.91 -10.40 3.12
CA ASN A 71 25.30 -10.73 1.76
C ASN A 71 25.51 -12.25 1.61
N LEU A 72 24.67 -12.91 0.82
CA LEU A 72 24.66 -14.37 0.66
C LEU A 72 25.94 -14.93 0.03
N THR A 73 26.62 -14.15 -0.81
CA THR A 73 27.93 -14.53 -1.37
C THR A 73 28.99 -14.62 -0.27
N SER A 74 28.98 -13.68 0.67
CA SER A 74 29.91 -13.64 1.80
C SER A 74 29.58 -14.74 2.82
N LEU A 75 28.30 -14.93 3.14
CA LEU A 75 27.84 -16.04 3.98
C LEU A 75 28.23 -17.41 3.39
N THR A 76 28.07 -17.61 2.08
CA THR A 76 28.48 -18.85 1.40
C THR A 76 29.99 -19.11 1.58
N LYS A 77 30.83 -18.08 1.55
CA LYS A 77 32.28 -18.23 1.77
C LYS A 77 32.59 -18.68 3.20
N VAL A 78 31.88 -18.17 4.20
CA VAL A 78 32.03 -18.58 5.60
C VAL A 78 31.55 -20.02 5.79
N LEU A 79 30.36 -20.36 5.26
CA LEU A 79 29.78 -21.70 5.36
C LEU A 79 30.62 -22.80 4.67
N ARG A 80 31.55 -22.45 3.77
CA ARG A 80 32.51 -23.41 3.19
C ARG A 80 33.55 -23.91 4.19
N ALA A 81 33.77 -23.21 5.30
CA ALA A 81 34.69 -23.67 6.34
C ALA A 81 34.17 -24.88 7.12
N ALA A 82 32.85 -25.09 7.11
CA ALA A 82 32.17 -26.17 7.82
C ALA A 82 32.17 -27.48 7.02
N GLN A 83 32.43 -28.59 7.73
CA GLN A 83 32.12 -29.94 7.28
C GLN A 83 30.61 -30.22 7.42
N SER A 84 30.12 -31.27 6.76
CA SER A 84 28.68 -31.57 6.75
C SER A 84 28.14 -32.05 8.10
N ASP A 85 29.01 -32.60 8.96
CA ASP A 85 28.71 -33.10 10.31
C ASP A 85 29.08 -32.11 11.43
N ASP A 86 29.56 -30.91 11.07
CA ASP A 86 29.82 -29.85 12.04
C ASP A 86 28.51 -29.28 12.60
N ILE A 87 28.53 -28.94 13.88
CA ILE A 87 27.46 -28.21 14.56
C ILE A 87 27.68 -26.72 14.32
N LEU A 88 26.66 -26.00 13.87
CA LEU A 88 26.71 -24.56 13.69
C LEU A 88 26.00 -23.86 14.85
N THR A 89 26.64 -22.88 15.48
CA THR A 89 26.00 -21.96 16.42
C THR A 89 26.06 -20.53 15.86
N LEU A 90 24.90 -19.91 15.71
CA LEU A 90 24.75 -18.50 15.35
C LEU A 90 24.58 -17.66 16.61
N LYS A 91 25.39 -16.61 16.76
CA LYS A 91 25.34 -15.68 17.89
C LYS A 91 25.27 -14.24 17.41
N ALA A 92 24.33 -13.45 17.95
CA ALA A 92 24.23 -12.03 17.69
C ALA A 92 23.69 -11.27 18.93
N GLU A 93 24.17 -10.04 19.12
CA GLU A 93 23.67 -9.13 20.16
C GLU A 93 22.31 -8.51 19.77
N ASP A 94 21.71 -7.69 20.65
CA ASP A 94 20.39 -7.09 20.41
C ASP A 94 20.40 -6.06 19.25
N THR A 95 21.52 -5.36 19.06
CA THR A 95 21.77 -4.44 17.94
C THR A 95 23.08 -4.83 17.28
N PRO A 96 23.09 -5.90 16.48
CA PRO A 96 24.33 -6.50 16.02
C PRO A 96 24.89 -5.73 14.82
N ASP A 97 26.18 -5.37 14.89
CA ASP A 97 26.97 -4.95 13.71
C ASP A 97 27.57 -6.18 12.99
N VAL A 98 27.61 -7.33 13.68
CA VAL A 98 28.23 -8.58 13.26
C VAL A 98 27.38 -9.76 13.74
N VAL A 99 27.29 -10.81 12.93
CA VAL A 99 26.84 -12.13 13.36
C VAL A 99 28.04 -13.06 13.46
N ASN A 100 28.15 -13.77 14.59
CA ASN A 100 29.19 -14.76 14.82
C ASN A 100 28.67 -16.16 14.42
N LEU A 101 29.47 -16.87 13.62
CA LEU A 101 29.23 -18.24 13.20
C LEU A 101 30.32 -19.14 13.81
N GLN A 102 29.91 -20.00 14.74
CA GLN A 102 30.79 -20.96 15.41
C GLN A 102 30.51 -22.37 14.86
N PHE A 103 31.54 -23.04 14.34
CA PHE A 103 31.48 -24.43 13.88
C PHE A 103 32.23 -25.33 14.86
N GLU A 104 31.55 -26.35 15.38
CA GLU A 104 32.11 -27.36 16.29
C GLU A 104 32.10 -28.73 15.62
N THR A 105 33.27 -29.35 15.47
CA THR A 105 33.37 -30.71 14.94
C THR A 105 33.19 -31.74 16.07
N SER A 106 32.32 -32.72 15.88
CA SER A 106 32.01 -33.74 16.89
C SER A 106 33.14 -34.76 17.13
N THR A 107 34.02 -34.96 16.15
CA THR A 107 35.04 -36.02 16.14
C THR A 107 36.39 -35.60 16.69
N ASN A 108 36.81 -34.37 16.41
CA ASN A 108 38.04 -33.76 16.89
C ASN A 108 37.66 -32.41 17.45
N ASP A 109 37.98 -32.12 18.72
CA ASP A 109 37.61 -30.95 19.54
C ASP A 109 38.04 -29.58 18.95
N ARG A 110 37.65 -29.34 17.70
CA ARG A 110 38.00 -28.22 16.84
C ARG A 110 36.81 -27.30 16.81
N ILE A 111 37.07 -26.06 17.22
CA ILE A 111 36.11 -24.96 17.17
C ILE A 111 36.65 -23.92 16.18
N SER A 112 35.83 -23.52 15.22
CA SER A 112 36.16 -22.45 14.27
C SER A 112 35.12 -21.34 14.38
N GLU A 113 35.57 -20.10 14.62
CA GLU A 113 34.69 -18.93 14.77
C GLU A 113 34.92 -17.93 13.65
N TYR A 114 33.83 -17.40 13.11
CA TYR A 114 33.84 -16.43 12.01
C TYR A 114 32.85 -15.30 12.28
N ASP A 115 33.34 -14.07 12.26
CA ASP A 115 32.50 -12.89 12.36
C ASP A 115 32.14 -12.37 10.96
N LEU A 116 30.85 -12.31 10.66
CA LEU A 116 30.32 -11.77 9.41
C LEU A 116 29.68 -10.41 9.69
N LYS A 117 30.18 -9.38 9.01
CA LYS A 117 29.60 -8.04 9.11
C LYS A 117 28.19 -8.02 8.55
N LEU A 118 27.29 -7.38 9.29
CA LEU A 118 25.91 -7.17 8.88
C LEU A 118 25.79 -5.88 8.07
N MET A 119 24.67 -5.79 7.35
CA MET A 119 24.32 -4.66 6.50
C MET A 119 22.91 -4.20 6.85
N ASP A 120 22.67 -2.89 6.76
CA ASP A 120 21.31 -2.36 6.83
C ASP A 120 20.61 -2.63 5.50
N ILE A 121 19.65 -3.54 5.51
CA ILE A 121 18.79 -3.84 4.36
C ILE A 121 17.37 -3.45 4.74
N ASP A 122 16.77 -2.54 3.96
CA ASP A 122 15.39 -2.11 4.16
C ASP A 122 14.44 -3.32 4.09
N GLN A 123 13.58 -3.43 5.09
CA GLN A 123 12.75 -4.61 5.32
C GLN A 123 11.42 -4.48 4.57
N GLU A 124 11.31 -5.05 3.37
CA GLU A 124 10.04 -5.18 2.64
C GLU A 124 9.41 -6.55 2.92
N HIS A 125 8.63 -6.65 4.00
CA HIS A 125 7.83 -7.84 4.27
C HIS A 125 6.65 -7.91 3.32
N LEU A 126 6.61 -8.95 2.49
CA LEU A 126 5.48 -9.26 1.63
C LEU A 126 4.56 -10.23 2.36
N GLY A 127 3.35 -9.79 2.66
CA GLY A 127 2.30 -10.68 3.16
C GLY A 127 1.98 -11.73 2.10
N ILE A 128 2.30 -13.00 2.36
CA ILE A 128 1.90 -14.12 1.50
C ILE A 128 0.49 -14.55 1.95
N PRO A 129 -0.56 -14.32 1.17
CA PRO A 129 -1.91 -14.74 1.54
C PRO A 129 -2.01 -16.27 1.57
N GLU A 130 -2.77 -16.81 2.52
CA GLU A 130 -3.18 -18.21 2.48
C GLU A 130 -4.08 -18.42 1.25
N THR A 131 -3.56 -19.13 0.25
CA THR A 131 -4.24 -19.27 -1.04
C THR A 131 -4.52 -20.74 -1.33
N GLU A 132 -5.73 -21.03 -1.81
CA GLU A 132 -6.10 -22.36 -2.28
C GLU A 132 -5.57 -22.60 -3.71
N TYR A 133 -4.88 -23.71 -3.91
CA TYR A 133 -4.34 -24.10 -5.21
C TYR A 133 -5.25 -25.11 -5.90
N ALA A 134 -5.35 -25.01 -7.23
CA ALA A 134 -6.17 -25.86 -8.07
C ALA A 134 -5.56 -27.25 -8.27
N ALA A 135 -4.22 -27.32 -8.27
CA ALA A 135 -3.47 -28.56 -8.31
C ALA A 135 -2.30 -28.49 -7.33
N ALA A 136 -2.05 -29.55 -6.60
CA ALA A 136 -0.85 -29.76 -5.79
C ALA A 136 -0.24 -31.12 -6.15
N ILE A 137 1.00 -31.11 -6.62
CA ILE A 137 1.71 -32.30 -7.10
C ILE A 137 2.96 -32.51 -6.26
N THR A 138 3.04 -33.65 -5.58
CA THR A 138 4.22 -34.06 -4.83
C THR A 138 4.96 -35.16 -5.58
N MET A 139 6.25 -34.95 -5.85
CA MET A 139 7.09 -35.89 -6.59
C MET A 139 8.54 -35.88 -6.08
N SER A 140 9.36 -36.79 -6.61
CA SER A 140 10.81 -36.80 -6.36
C SER A 140 11.47 -35.50 -6.85
N SER A 141 12.25 -34.85 -5.99
CA SER A 141 12.98 -33.62 -6.34
C SER A 141 14.04 -33.87 -7.41
N THR A 142 14.63 -35.08 -7.45
CA THR A 142 15.62 -35.44 -8.48
C THR A 142 14.97 -35.60 -9.85
N GLU A 143 13.75 -36.13 -9.91
CA GLU A 143 13.00 -36.26 -11.16
C GLU A 143 12.54 -34.88 -11.67
N PHE A 144 12.01 -34.02 -10.78
CA PHE A 144 11.65 -32.66 -11.16
C PHE A 144 12.84 -31.86 -11.71
N ARG A 145 14.01 -31.98 -11.07
CA ARG A 145 15.26 -31.36 -11.54
C ARG A 145 15.66 -31.88 -12.91
N ARG A 146 15.54 -33.19 -13.15
CA ARG A 146 15.84 -33.79 -14.45
C ARG A 146 14.93 -33.24 -15.53
N ILE A 147 13.61 -33.23 -15.31
CA ILE A 147 12.62 -32.68 -16.23
C ILE A 147 12.93 -31.22 -16.60
N CYS A 148 13.17 -30.36 -15.60
CA CYS A 148 13.50 -28.96 -15.84
C CYS A 148 14.81 -28.80 -16.63
N THR A 149 15.82 -29.62 -16.35
CA THR A 149 17.12 -29.54 -17.05
C THR A 149 17.02 -30.03 -18.48
N ASP A 150 16.32 -31.15 -18.71
CA ASP A 150 16.15 -31.75 -20.04
C ASP A 150 15.34 -30.82 -20.96
N LEU A 151 14.27 -30.21 -20.44
CA LEU A 151 13.45 -29.26 -21.21
C LEU A 151 14.14 -27.91 -21.42
N ALA A 152 14.99 -27.45 -20.50
CA ALA A 152 15.76 -26.21 -20.64
C ALA A 152 16.77 -26.26 -21.81
N ALA A 153 17.18 -27.46 -22.24
CA ALA A 153 17.99 -27.62 -23.44
C ALA A 153 17.20 -27.38 -24.73
N MET A 154 15.86 -27.42 -24.68
CA MET A 154 14.98 -27.30 -25.84
C MET A 154 14.30 -25.94 -25.96
N SER A 155 13.87 -25.34 -24.84
CA SER A 155 13.18 -24.06 -24.80
C SER A 155 13.51 -23.28 -23.53
N GLU A 156 13.27 -21.97 -23.56
CA GLU A 156 13.36 -21.12 -22.37
C GLU A 156 12.09 -21.16 -21.49
N SER A 157 11.04 -21.81 -21.99
CA SER A 157 9.72 -21.85 -21.36
C SER A 157 9.19 -23.29 -21.29
N VAL A 158 8.46 -23.60 -20.21
CA VAL A 158 7.75 -24.87 -20.04
C VAL A 158 6.28 -24.63 -19.75
N SER A 159 5.40 -25.29 -20.49
CA SER A 159 3.98 -25.42 -20.15
C SER A 159 3.81 -26.59 -19.19
N ILE A 160 3.18 -26.33 -18.04
CA ILE A 160 2.84 -27.31 -17.02
C ILE A 160 1.33 -27.48 -17.02
N ASP A 161 0.90 -28.65 -17.46
CA ASP A 161 -0.50 -29.03 -17.65
C ASP A 161 -0.87 -30.10 -16.60
N ALA A 162 -1.70 -29.74 -15.61
CA ALA A 162 -2.23 -30.67 -14.63
C ALA A 162 -3.69 -31.03 -14.96
N SER A 163 -3.96 -32.32 -15.13
CA SER A 163 -5.27 -32.85 -15.52
C SER A 163 -5.54 -34.19 -14.85
N LYS A 164 -6.73 -34.77 -15.10
CA LYS A 164 -7.08 -36.11 -14.60
C LYS A 164 -6.15 -37.22 -15.12
N ASP A 165 -5.51 -37.01 -16.26
CA ASP A 165 -4.59 -37.98 -16.87
C ASP A 165 -3.17 -37.92 -16.30
N GLY A 166 -2.89 -36.96 -15.41
CA GLY A 166 -1.59 -36.71 -14.80
C GLY A 166 -1.09 -35.28 -15.01
N ILE A 167 0.18 -35.07 -14.70
CA ILE A 167 0.89 -33.81 -14.93
C ILE A 167 1.81 -33.96 -16.15
N LYS A 168 1.70 -33.02 -17.10
CA LYS A 168 2.52 -32.98 -18.30
C LYS A 168 3.35 -31.69 -18.32
N PHE A 169 4.64 -31.86 -18.54
CA PHE A 169 5.59 -30.77 -18.79
C PHE A 169 5.89 -30.77 -20.27
N SER A 170 5.68 -29.65 -20.97
CA SER A 170 5.95 -29.54 -22.40
C SER A 170 6.73 -28.27 -22.73
N ALA A 171 7.69 -28.41 -23.64
CA ALA A 171 8.53 -27.32 -24.10
C ALA A 171 8.57 -27.36 -25.62
N ASN A 172 8.38 -26.20 -26.25
CA ASN A 172 8.49 -26.04 -27.69
C ASN A 172 9.53 -24.96 -27.98
N GLY A 173 10.52 -25.25 -28.80
CA GLY A 173 11.59 -24.32 -29.16
C GLY A 173 12.11 -24.57 -30.57
N ASP A 174 13.10 -23.77 -30.98
CA ASP A 174 13.56 -23.73 -32.37
C ASP A 174 14.14 -25.07 -32.86
N ILE A 175 14.72 -25.86 -31.96
CA ILE A 175 15.32 -27.16 -32.27
C ILE A 175 14.30 -28.31 -32.29
N GLY A 176 13.09 -28.08 -31.77
CA GLY A 176 12.02 -29.08 -31.68
C GLY A 176 11.17 -28.98 -30.40
N SER A 177 10.27 -29.94 -30.23
CA SER A 177 9.36 -30.02 -29.07
C SER A 177 9.65 -31.24 -28.19
N GLY A 178 9.61 -31.06 -26.87
CA GLY A 178 9.76 -32.13 -25.88
C GLY A 178 8.56 -32.15 -24.92
N SER A 179 8.18 -33.33 -24.44
CA SER A 179 7.18 -33.43 -23.38
C SER A 179 7.43 -34.64 -22.48
N VAL A 180 7.25 -34.43 -21.17
CA VAL A 180 7.30 -35.48 -20.15
C VAL A 180 5.95 -35.53 -19.46
N THR A 181 5.40 -36.73 -19.23
CA THR A 181 4.12 -36.91 -18.54
C THR A 181 4.30 -37.85 -17.36
N LEU A 182 3.96 -37.38 -16.17
CA LEU A 182 3.93 -38.17 -14.95
C LEU A 182 2.47 -38.47 -14.59
N ARG A 183 2.19 -39.74 -14.31
CA ARG A 183 0.87 -40.19 -13.88
C ARG A 183 0.90 -40.49 -12.39
N ASN A 184 -0.25 -40.33 -11.73
CA ASN A 184 -0.39 -40.73 -10.34
C ASN A 184 -0.07 -42.22 -10.20
N ASN A 185 0.89 -42.55 -9.34
CA ASN A 185 1.29 -43.92 -9.06
C ASN A 185 1.60 -44.06 -7.57
N THR A 186 0.77 -44.85 -6.89
CA THR A 186 0.97 -45.27 -5.51
C THR A 186 1.47 -46.71 -5.49
N ALA A 187 2.76 -46.91 -5.76
CA ALA A 187 3.36 -48.24 -5.71
C ALA A 187 3.43 -48.75 -4.25
N LEU A 188 3.06 -50.02 -4.03
CA LEU A 188 2.94 -50.66 -2.70
C LEU A 188 4.28 -51.20 -2.14
N ASP A 189 5.37 -51.18 -2.91
CA ASP A 189 6.68 -51.70 -2.48
C ASP A 189 7.58 -50.60 -1.87
N ASP A 190 8.24 -50.92 -0.74
CA ASP A 190 9.08 -49.96 0.02
C ASP A 190 10.28 -49.40 -0.75
N LYS A 191 10.74 -50.07 -1.82
CA LYS A 191 11.83 -49.57 -2.68
C LYS A 191 11.36 -48.54 -3.71
N SER A 192 10.09 -48.55 -4.11
CA SER A 192 9.50 -47.65 -5.11
C SER A 192 8.79 -46.43 -4.53
N LYS A 193 8.61 -46.35 -3.20
CA LYS A 193 7.96 -45.19 -2.54
C LYS A 193 8.66 -43.85 -2.82
N LYS A 194 9.96 -43.86 -3.13
CA LYS A 194 10.74 -42.65 -3.45
C LYS A 194 10.38 -42.04 -4.80
N ASP A 195 9.76 -42.80 -5.70
CA ASP A 195 9.36 -42.37 -7.04
C ASP A 195 7.84 -42.19 -7.17
N ASN A 196 7.11 -42.24 -6.05
CA ASN A 196 5.67 -42.00 -6.06
C ASN A 196 5.37 -40.54 -6.44
N VAL A 197 4.38 -40.37 -7.29
CA VAL A 197 3.86 -39.07 -7.71
C VAL A 197 2.43 -38.97 -7.18
N GLU A 198 2.21 -38.07 -6.22
CA GLU A 198 0.90 -37.77 -5.68
C GLU A 198 0.34 -36.51 -6.38
N ILE A 199 -0.88 -36.61 -6.90
CA ILE A 199 -1.54 -35.52 -7.62
C ILE A 199 -2.87 -35.25 -6.96
N ASN A 200 -2.98 -34.11 -6.28
CA ASN A 200 -4.22 -33.59 -5.71
C ASN A 200 -4.75 -32.50 -6.64
N LEU A 201 -5.82 -32.82 -7.39
CA LEU A 201 -6.40 -31.95 -8.41
C LEU A 201 -7.85 -31.60 -8.04
N SER A 202 -8.13 -30.31 -7.82
CA SER A 202 -9.50 -29.80 -7.74
C SER A 202 -9.99 -29.38 -9.13
N GLU A 203 -9.19 -28.63 -9.88
CA GLU A 203 -9.52 -28.16 -11.23
C GLU A 203 -8.32 -28.28 -12.20
N PRO A 204 -8.55 -28.58 -13.50
CA PRO A 204 -7.48 -28.60 -14.50
C PRO A 204 -6.81 -27.23 -14.66
N VAL A 205 -5.49 -27.21 -14.73
CA VAL A 205 -4.69 -25.97 -14.84
C VAL A 205 -3.57 -26.17 -15.86
N SER A 206 -3.36 -25.16 -16.70
CA SER A 206 -2.33 -25.13 -17.74
C SER A 206 -1.66 -23.77 -17.73
N LEU A 207 -0.38 -23.72 -17.33
CA LEU A 207 0.36 -22.48 -17.17
C LEU A 207 1.78 -22.63 -17.70
N THR A 208 2.30 -21.58 -18.31
CA THR A 208 3.67 -21.55 -18.84
C THR A 208 4.60 -20.81 -17.88
N PHE A 209 5.83 -21.31 -17.68
CA PHE A 209 6.82 -20.72 -16.77
C PHE A 209 8.20 -20.65 -17.40
N SER A 210 9.06 -19.79 -16.83
CA SER A 210 10.45 -19.67 -17.23
C SER A 210 11.30 -20.82 -16.69
N LEU A 211 11.88 -21.62 -17.59
CA LEU A 211 12.75 -22.74 -17.21
C LEU A 211 14.02 -22.28 -16.49
N LYS A 212 14.52 -21.07 -16.79
CA LYS A 212 15.67 -20.47 -16.10
C LYS A 212 15.47 -20.39 -14.59
N TYR A 213 14.28 -19.96 -14.15
CA TYR A 213 13.96 -19.87 -12.72
C TYR A 213 13.71 -21.24 -12.10
N LEU A 214 13.00 -22.14 -12.80
CA LEU A 214 12.75 -23.50 -12.30
C LEU A 214 14.04 -24.29 -12.10
N VAL A 215 15.01 -24.18 -13.02
CA VAL A 215 16.33 -24.80 -12.88
C VAL A 215 17.08 -24.22 -11.67
N ASN A 216 16.93 -22.92 -11.37
CA ASN A 216 17.48 -22.34 -10.14
C ASN A 216 16.81 -22.92 -8.88
N PHE A 217 15.48 -23.02 -8.85
CA PHE A 217 14.76 -23.61 -7.71
C PHE A 217 15.12 -25.07 -7.47
N CYS A 218 15.47 -25.81 -8.53
CA CYS A 218 15.94 -27.19 -8.44
C CYS A 218 17.28 -27.34 -7.70
N LYS A 219 18.01 -26.27 -7.39
CA LYS A 219 19.21 -26.34 -6.53
C LYS A 219 18.88 -26.80 -5.10
N ALA A 220 17.64 -26.60 -4.67
CA ALA A 220 17.10 -27.11 -3.39
C ALA A 220 16.87 -28.63 -3.35
N THR A 221 17.10 -29.36 -4.45
CA THR A 221 17.07 -30.84 -4.48
C THR A 221 17.99 -31.48 -3.42
N SER A 222 19.08 -30.80 -3.05
CA SER A 222 20.00 -31.27 -2.01
C SER A 222 19.42 -31.20 -0.60
N VAL A 223 18.37 -30.39 -0.42
CA VAL A 223 17.76 -30.08 0.87
C VAL A 223 16.62 -31.04 1.19
N SER A 224 15.80 -31.39 0.19
CA SER A 224 14.68 -32.32 0.35
C SER A 224 14.60 -33.31 -0.80
N SER A 225 14.30 -34.57 -0.48
CA SER A 225 14.13 -35.65 -1.47
C SER A 225 12.82 -35.57 -2.26
N THR A 226 11.86 -34.76 -1.78
CA THR A 226 10.58 -34.53 -2.42
C THR A 226 10.37 -33.04 -2.67
N VAL A 227 9.59 -32.72 -3.69
CA VAL A 227 9.18 -31.37 -4.03
C VAL A 227 7.67 -31.36 -4.23
N THR A 228 7.01 -30.33 -3.72
CA THR A 228 5.58 -30.09 -3.97
C THR A 228 5.41 -28.86 -4.85
N ILE A 229 4.70 -29.01 -5.95
CA ILE A 229 4.42 -27.96 -6.91
C ILE A 229 2.93 -27.67 -6.88
N SER A 230 2.55 -26.44 -6.56
CA SER A 230 1.16 -26.02 -6.49
C SER A 230 0.84 -24.97 -7.55
N LEU A 231 -0.22 -25.20 -8.32
CA LEU A 231 -0.63 -24.40 -9.48
C LEU A 231 -2.07 -23.92 -9.32
N SER A 232 -2.35 -22.69 -9.76
CA SER A 232 -3.69 -22.16 -10.02
C SER A 232 -3.59 -20.98 -10.97
N ASN A 233 -4.61 -20.73 -11.79
CA ASN A 233 -4.57 -19.75 -12.89
C ASN A 233 -4.32 -18.30 -12.42
N GLU A 234 -4.68 -17.98 -11.18
CA GLU A 234 -4.65 -16.61 -10.65
C GLU A 234 -3.52 -16.34 -9.67
N VAL A 235 -2.67 -17.32 -9.41
CA VAL A 235 -1.63 -17.25 -8.36
C VAL A 235 -0.28 -17.70 -8.90
N PRO A 236 0.84 -17.26 -8.32
CA PRO A 236 2.15 -17.73 -8.72
C PRO A 236 2.29 -19.23 -8.48
N LEU A 237 3.11 -19.88 -9.30
CA LEU A 237 3.55 -21.24 -9.04
C LEU A 237 4.27 -21.31 -7.71
N LEU A 238 3.82 -22.18 -6.81
CA LEU A 238 4.54 -22.48 -5.58
C LEU A 238 5.35 -23.76 -5.75
N VAL A 239 6.66 -23.68 -5.53
CA VAL A 239 7.57 -24.83 -5.45
C VAL A 239 8.08 -24.93 -4.01
N SER A 240 7.64 -25.94 -3.27
CA SER A 240 7.92 -26.11 -1.85
C SER A 240 8.80 -27.33 -1.59
N TYR A 241 9.85 -27.14 -0.80
CA TYR A 241 10.71 -28.18 -0.25
C TYR A 241 10.55 -28.21 1.27
N ASP A 242 10.25 -29.38 1.81
CA ASP A 242 10.14 -29.60 3.25
C ASP A 242 11.54 -29.78 3.86
N LEU A 243 11.83 -29.02 4.92
CA LEU A 243 13.09 -29.05 5.66
C LEU A 243 12.99 -29.88 6.95
N GLY A 244 11.81 -30.41 7.27
CA GLY A 244 11.53 -31.14 8.50
C GLY A 244 11.10 -30.23 9.66
N SER A 245 10.46 -30.82 10.67
CA SER A 245 9.97 -30.12 11.88
C SER A 245 9.05 -28.91 11.56
N GLY A 246 8.34 -28.93 10.43
CA GLY A 246 7.49 -27.83 9.98
C GLY A 246 8.25 -26.63 9.39
N SER A 247 9.56 -26.77 9.18
CA SER A 247 10.41 -25.81 8.46
C SER A 247 10.28 -26.02 6.95
N TYR A 248 10.42 -24.96 6.16
CA TYR A 248 10.21 -25.02 4.71
C TYR A 248 11.12 -24.08 3.94
N LEU A 249 11.33 -24.42 2.66
CA LEU A 249 11.88 -23.54 1.64
C LEU A 249 10.91 -23.49 0.46
N ARG A 250 10.31 -22.34 0.23
CA ARG A 250 9.28 -22.09 -0.77
C ARG A 250 9.75 -21.07 -1.78
N PHE A 251 9.53 -21.38 -3.05
CA PHE A 251 9.76 -20.48 -4.16
C PHE A 251 8.43 -20.18 -4.84
N TYR A 252 8.21 -18.92 -5.17
CA TYR A 252 7.06 -18.46 -5.93
C TYR A 252 7.54 -17.94 -7.27
N LEU A 253 6.87 -18.31 -8.36
CA LEU A 253 7.23 -17.88 -9.72
C LEU A 253 5.99 -17.49 -10.51
N ALA A 254 6.01 -16.28 -11.07
CA ALA A 254 4.94 -15.83 -11.93
C ALA A 254 4.94 -16.59 -13.28
N PRO A 255 3.75 -16.90 -13.84
CA PRO A 255 3.64 -17.51 -15.15
C PRO A 255 4.11 -16.56 -16.27
N LYS A 256 4.73 -17.11 -17.31
CA LYS A 256 4.93 -16.47 -18.61
C LYS A 256 3.60 -16.54 -19.35
N ILE A 257 3.06 -15.39 -19.72
CA ILE A 257 1.83 -15.30 -20.50
C ILE A 257 2.20 -15.05 -21.97
N GLY A 258 1.47 -15.66 -22.91
CA GLY A 258 1.65 -15.36 -24.34
C GLY A 258 1.27 -13.91 -24.65
N ASP A 259 1.80 -13.36 -25.75
CA ASP A 259 1.64 -11.96 -26.15
C ASP A 259 0.18 -11.48 -26.29
N GLU A 260 -0.81 -12.38 -26.29
CA GLU A 260 -2.24 -12.04 -26.37
C GLU A 260 -2.94 -11.86 -24.99
N ASP A 261 -2.30 -12.22 -23.86
CA ASP A 261 -2.95 -12.19 -22.53
C ASP A 261 -2.11 -11.57 -21.38
N ALA A 262 -0.95 -10.97 -21.65
CA ALA A 262 -0.19 -10.22 -20.64
C ALA A 262 -0.62 -8.74 -20.65
N PRO A 263 -1.33 -8.21 -19.61
CA PRO A 263 -0.77 -8.10 -18.26
C PRO A 263 -1.83 -8.19 -17.15
N SER A 264 -2.00 -9.34 -16.48
CA SER A 264 -2.96 -9.39 -15.37
C SER A 264 -2.57 -10.13 -14.09
N THR A 265 -1.63 -11.08 -14.03
CA THR A 265 -1.47 -11.85 -12.77
C THR A 265 -0.56 -11.18 -11.73
N LEU A 266 0.64 -10.71 -12.10
CA LEU A 266 1.50 -9.89 -11.22
C LEU A 266 0.93 -8.48 -11.05
N ARG A 267 0.31 -7.92 -12.09
CA ARG A 267 -0.49 -6.70 -11.98
C ARG A 267 -1.61 -6.94 -10.99
N LYS A 268 -2.44 -7.99 -11.05
CA LYS A 268 -3.47 -8.29 -10.04
C LYS A 268 -2.94 -8.55 -8.63
N ILE A 269 -1.76 -9.12 -8.43
CA ILE A 269 -1.16 -9.25 -7.09
C ILE A 269 -0.66 -7.90 -6.56
N MET A 270 -0.10 -7.05 -7.43
CA MET A 270 0.28 -5.68 -7.10
C MET A 270 -0.95 -4.74 -7.00
N THR A 271 -2.00 -4.97 -7.77
CA THR A 271 -3.29 -4.27 -7.76
C THR A 271 -4.17 -4.78 -6.62
N SER A 272 -3.99 -6.01 -6.13
CA SER A 272 -4.63 -6.49 -4.89
C SER A 272 -3.96 -5.92 -3.64
N LEU A 273 -2.74 -5.39 -3.76
CA LEU A 273 -2.09 -4.58 -2.72
C LEU A 273 -2.48 -3.10 -2.79
N LEU A 274 -3.04 -2.63 -3.91
CA LEU A 274 -3.50 -1.26 -4.08
C LEU A 274 -5.01 -1.16 -3.81
N PRO A 275 -5.48 -0.12 -3.09
CA PRO A 275 -6.87 -0.02 -2.68
C PRO A 275 -7.85 0.21 -3.84
N VAL A 276 -7.36 0.54 -5.05
CA VAL A 276 -8.21 0.94 -6.19
C VAL A 276 -7.73 0.31 -7.50
N PRO A 277 -8.63 0.10 -8.47
CA PRO A 277 -8.23 -0.19 -9.84
C PRO A 277 -7.41 0.98 -10.43
N GLU A 278 -6.76 0.74 -11.58
CA GLU A 278 -6.09 1.78 -12.34
C GLU A 278 -7.03 2.99 -12.51
N THR A 279 -6.59 4.13 -11.97
CA THR A 279 -7.41 5.34 -11.85
C THR A 279 -6.52 6.55 -12.13
N ARG A 280 -6.88 7.34 -13.14
CA ARG A 280 -6.20 8.58 -13.50
C ARG A 280 -6.91 9.77 -12.90
N VAL A 281 -6.16 10.58 -12.14
CA VAL A 281 -6.68 11.74 -11.40
C VAL A 281 -6.03 13.03 -11.90
N LEU A 282 -6.85 14.02 -12.25
CA LEU A 282 -6.39 15.39 -12.42
C LEU A 282 -6.51 16.14 -11.09
N ALA A 283 -5.39 16.49 -10.46
CA ALA A 283 -5.34 17.25 -9.21
C ALA A 283 -5.07 18.74 -9.50
N VAL A 284 -6.08 19.59 -9.28
CA VAL A 284 -6.04 21.03 -9.52
C VAL A 284 -6.10 21.79 -8.19
N ALA A 285 -4.95 22.16 -7.64
CA ALA A 285 -4.87 22.84 -6.35
C ALA A 285 -3.60 23.69 -6.24
N SER A 286 -3.39 24.29 -5.07
CA SER A 286 -2.16 25.02 -4.75
C SER A 286 -0.93 24.10 -4.74
N HIS A 287 0.28 24.64 -4.91
CA HIS A 287 1.52 23.88 -4.71
C HIS A 287 2.60 24.71 -4.00
N VAL A 288 3.39 24.02 -3.19
CA VAL A 288 4.54 24.57 -2.48
C VAL A 288 5.79 23.75 -2.74
N VAL A 289 6.95 24.42 -2.81
CA VAL A 289 8.25 23.75 -2.96
C VAL A 289 8.61 22.98 -1.69
N SER A 290 8.39 23.57 -0.51
CA SER A 290 8.64 22.96 0.80
C SER A 290 7.41 23.03 1.71
N GLY A 291 7.18 21.95 2.46
CA GLY A 291 6.01 21.78 3.33
C GLY A 291 4.93 20.94 2.68
N TYR A 292 3.89 20.63 3.44
CA TYR A 292 2.83 19.72 3.01
C TYR A 292 1.48 20.47 2.96
N VAL A 293 1.13 20.99 1.78
CA VAL A 293 -0.20 21.53 1.43
C VAL A 293 -0.48 21.33 -0.07
N GLY A 294 -1.74 21.46 -0.47
CA GLY A 294 -2.18 21.37 -1.87
C GLY A 294 -1.71 20.12 -2.60
N ASN A 295 -1.31 20.29 -3.87
CA ASN A 295 -0.81 19.22 -4.73
C ASN A 295 0.45 18.53 -4.17
N LYS A 296 1.21 19.14 -3.25
CA LYS A 296 2.35 18.47 -2.62
C LYS A 296 1.89 17.29 -1.74
N ILE A 297 0.76 17.44 -1.06
CA ILE A 297 0.12 16.35 -0.31
C ILE A 297 -0.72 15.49 -1.25
N ALA A 298 -1.55 16.11 -2.09
CA ALA A 298 -2.55 15.38 -2.84
C ALA A 298 -1.92 14.36 -3.79
N VAL A 299 -0.90 14.78 -4.55
CA VAL A 299 -0.17 13.91 -5.47
C VAL A 299 0.49 12.75 -4.71
N PHE A 300 1.20 13.04 -3.61
CA PHE A 300 1.84 12.00 -2.81
C PHE A 300 0.83 10.98 -2.26
N THR A 301 -0.29 11.47 -1.71
CA THR A 301 -1.33 10.63 -1.11
C THR A 301 -1.99 9.72 -2.15
N LEU A 302 -2.40 10.30 -3.28
CA LEU A 302 -3.05 9.58 -4.37
C LEU A 302 -2.12 8.55 -5.02
N GLN A 303 -0.88 8.93 -5.34
CA GLN A 303 0.11 8.01 -5.94
C GLN A 303 0.52 6.90 -4.98
N SER A 304 0.65 7.20 -3.67
CA SER A 304 0.96 6.19 -2.65
C SER A 304 -0.12 5.11 -2.52
N LEU A 305 -1.32 5.38 -3.04
CA LEU A 305 -2.50 4.53 -3.02
C LEU A 305 -2.91 4.04 -4.41
N GLY A 306 -2.03 4.18 -5.41
CA GLY A 306 -2.18 3.52 -6.72
C GLY A 306 -2.85 4.34 -7.81
N CYS A 307 -3.17 5.62 -7.56
CA CYS A 307 -3.65 6.50 -8.62
C CYS A 307 -2.49 7.05 -9.47
N ASP A 308 -2.69 7.15 -10.78
CA ASP A 308 -1.84 7.99 -11.63
C ASP A 308 -2.37 9.43 -11.60
N VAL A 309 -1.48 10.41 -11.43
CA VAL A 309 -1.89 11.78 -11.07
C VAL A 309 -1.20 12.80 -11.96
N ALA A 310 -2.00 13.58 -12.69
CA ALA A 310 -1.56 14.81 -13.32
C ALA A 310 -1.85 15.99 -12.37
N ALA A 311 -0.85 16.83 -12.11
CA ALA A 311 -0.99 17.97 -11.22
C ALA A 311 -1.04 19.28 -12.02
N LEU A 312 -2.10 20.05 -11.85
CA LEU A 312 -2.22 21.43 -12.33
C LEU A 312 -2.17 22.38 -11.14
N ASN A 313 -1.10 23.17 -11.04
CA ASN A 313 -0.86 24.02 -9.89
C ASN A 313 -1.49 25.40 -10.09
N THR A 314 -2.38 25.81 -9.18
CA THR A 314 -3.04 27.14 -9.20
C THR A 314 -2.17 28.23 -8.56
N VAL A 315 -1.22 27.83 -7.72
CA VAL A 315 -0.15 28.68 -7.19
C VAL A 315 1.14 27.86 -7.11
N GLN A 316 2.28 28.55 -7.16
CA GLN A 316 3.61 27.97 -6.98
C GLN A 316 4.37 28.81 -5.95
N PHE A 317 4.33 28.41 -4.68
CA PHE A 317 4.98 29.13 -3.58
C PHE A 317 6.19 28.39 -3.00
N SER A 318 7.08 29.10 -2.31
CA SER A 318 8.23 28.51 -1.60
C SER A 318 7.81 27.57 -0.48
N ASN A 319 6.78 27.97 0.28
CA ASN A 319 6.23 27.28 1.44
C ASN A 319 4.80 27.75 1.72
N HIS A 320 4.08 27.03 2.58
CA HIS A 320 2.71 27.40 2.94
C HIS A 320 2.68 28.69 3.79
N THR A 321 1.53 29.38 3.75
CA THR A 321 1.33 30.71 4.37
C THR A 321 1.37 30.69 5.90
N GLY A 322 1.29 29.51 6.53
CA GLY A 322 1.41 29.33 7.98
C GLY A 322 2.77 29.78 8.54
N TYR A 323 3.81 29.79 7.71
CA TYR A 323 5.12 30.37 8.05
C TYR A 323 5.15 31.91 8.09
N ARG A 324 4.09 32.58 7.63
CA ARG A 324 3.94 34.06 7.58
C ARG A 324 4.93 34.80 6.69
N GLN A 325 5.77 34.07 5.96
CA GLN A 325 6.68 34.59 4.94
C GLN A 325 6.81 33.55 3.83
N TRP A 326 6.65 33.97 2.58
CA TRP A 326 6.77 33.11 1.39
C TRP A 326 7.00 33.98 0.15
N GLN A 327 7.44 33.34 -0.93
CA GLN A 327 7.55 33.94 -2.26
C GLN A 327 6.92 33.02 -3.30
N GLY A 328 6.55 33.57 -4.45
CA GLY A 328 6.13 32.80 -5.63
C GLY A 328 4.99 33.45 -6.40
N THR A 329 4.31 32.67 -7.23
CA THR A 329 3.35 33.18 -8.23
C THR A 329 1.99 32.47 -8.14
N LYS A 330 0.96 33.16 -8.64
CA LYS A 330 -0.38 32.61 -8.86
C LYS A 330 -0.55 32.37 -10.35
N SER A 331 -1.09 31.22 -10.72
CA SER A 331 -1.42 30.91 -12.12
C SER A 331 -2.66 31.70 -12.53
N THR A 332 -2.61 32.31 -13.71
CA THR A 332 -3.73 33.02 -14.32
C THR A 332 -4.75 32.03 -14.91
N ALA A 333 -5.98 32.48 -15.13
CA ALA A 333 -7.01 31.66 -15.78
C ALA A 333 -6.59 31.22 -17.20
N GLN A 334 -5.86 32.07 -17.92
CA GLN A 334 -5.33 31.77 -19.26
C GLN A 334 -4.27 30.68 -19.21
N GLU A 335 -3.33 30.73 -18.26
CA GLU A 335 -2.32 29.68 -18.09
C GLU A 335 -2.95 28.33 -17.71
N ILE A 336 -3.95 28.33 -16.81
CA ILE A 336 -4.71 27.13 -16.45
C ILE A 336 -5.38 26.52 -17.68
N THR A 337 -6.05 27.35 -18.48
CA THR A 337 -6.75 26.92 -19.69
C THR A 337 -5.76 26.38 -20.74
N ALA A 338 -4.66 27.09 -21.00
CA ALA A 338 -3.65 26.69 -21.96
C ALA A 338 -2.97 25.35 -21.60
N LEU A 339 -2.73 25.10 -20.30
CA LEU A 339 -2.20 23.80 -19.85
C LEU A 339 -3.18 22.66 -20.14
N TYR A 340 -4.47 22.88 -19.87
CA TYR A 340 -5.50 21.88 -20.18
C TYR A 340 -5.66 21.66 -21.69
N GLU A 341 -5.71 22.71 -22.49
CA GLU A 341 -5.71 22.61 -23.96
C GLU A 341 -4.49 21.85 -24.49
N GLY A 342 -3.32 22.03 -23.85
CA GLY A 342 -2.12 21.25 -24.12
C GLY A 342 -2.30 19.76 -23.83
N LEU A 343 -2.92 19.40 -22.70
CA LEU A 343 -3.28 18.01 -22.39
C LEU A 343 -4.23 17.43 -23.42
N GLN A 344 -5.27 18.18 -23.83
CA GLN A 344 -6.22 17.75 -24.85
C GLN A 344 -5.52 17.51 -26.21
N SER A 345 -4.65 18.44 -26.62
CA SER A 345 -3.91 18.34 -27.88
C SER A 345 -2.93 17.16 -27.91
N ALA A 346 -2.46 16.74 -26.73
CA ALA A 346 -1.57 15.59 -26.56
C ALA A 346 -2.32 14.26 -26.28
N TYR A 347 -3.66 14.27 -26.24
CA TYR A 347 -4.49 13.11 -25.87
C TYR A 347 -4.19 12.59 -24.45
N LEU A 348 -3.92 13.49 -23.51
CA LEU A 348 -3.62 13.20 -22.10
C LEU A 348 -4.75 13.60 -21.14
N ASP A 349 -5.93 13.90 -21.66
CA ASP A 349 -7.13 14.37 -20.95
C ASP A 349 -8.16 13.25 -20.70
N ASP A 350 -7.71 11.99 -20.61
CA ASP A 350 -8.46 10.80 -20.26
C ASP A 350 -8.36 10.51 -18.75
N PHE A 351 -8.96 11.39 -17.95
CA PHE A 351 -9.03 11.26 -16.50
C PHE A 351 -10.33 10.59 -16.05
N ASP A 352 -10.24 9.71 -15.05
CA ASP A 352 -11.39 9.09 -14.37
C ASP A 352 -11.94 9.98 -13.27
N MET A 353 -11.07 10.75 -12.62
CA MET A 353 -11.45 11.62 -11.52
C MET A 353 -10.73 12.97 -11.60
N MET A 354 -11.35 13.96 -10.97
CA MET A 354 -10.71 15.24 -10.72
C MET A 354 -10.83 15.60 -9.25
N LEU A 355 -9.74 16.12 -8.69
CA LEU A 355 -9.71 16.76 -7.38
C LEU A 355 -9.44 18.25 -7.60
N SER A 356 -10.30 19.13 -7.11
CA SER A 356 -10.01 20.57 -7.06
C SER A 356 -9.97 21.07 -5.63
N GLY A 357 -8.94 21.85 -5.29
CA GLY A 357 -8.74 22.46 -3.98
C GLY A 357 -8.62 23.99 -4.06
N TYR A 358 -7.68 24.57 -3.31
CA TYR A 358 -7.48 26.02 -3.24
C TYR A 358 -7.26 26.70 -4.60
N ILE A 359 -8.14 27.66 -4.93
CA ILE A 359 -8.06 28.51 -6.12
C ILE A 359 -8.28 29.97 -5.70
N PRO A 360 -7.28 30.86 -5.86
CA PRO A 360 -7.28 32.17 -5.21
C PRO A 360 -8.16 33.26 -5.85
N GLY A 361 -8.79 33.02 -7.00
CA GLY A 361 -9.51 34.08 -7.74
C GLY A 361 -10.63 33.55 -8.64
N ALA A 362 -11.66 34.38 -8.85
CA ALA A 362 -12.90 33.99 -9.51
C ALA A 362 -12.70 33.53 -10.98
N GLU A 363 -11.83 34.21 -11.74
CA GLU A 363 -11.53 33.82 -13.12
C GLU A 363 -10.88 32.43 -13.19
N ALA A 364 -9.95 32.14 -12.28
CA ALA A 364 -9.31 30.83 -12.19
C ALA A 364 -10.33 29.75 -11.77
N VAL A 365 -11.23 30.05 -10.83
CA VAL A 365 -12.33 29.15 -10.45
C VAL A 365 -13.21 28.80 -11.66
N ASN A 366 -13.56 29.80 -12.48
CA ASN A 366 -14.33 29.58 -13.71
C ASN A 366 -13.58 28.72 -14.73
N ALA A 367 -12.27 28.93 -14.92
CA ALA A 367 -11.44 28.11 -15.80
C ALA A 367 -11.38 26.65 -15.34
N VAL A 368 -11.16 26.41 -14.04
CA VAL A 368 -11.17 25.06 -13.46
C VAL A 368 -12.56 24.40 -13.59
N GLY A 369 -13.62 25.17 -13.40
CA GLY A 369 -14.99 24.71 -13.63
C GLY A 369 -15.25 24.32 -15.09
N ALA A 370 -14.68 25.03 -16.06
CA ALA A 370 -14.76 24.68 -17.47
C ALA A 370 -14.03 23.36 -17.78
N ILE A 371 -12.85 23.14 -17.17
CA ILE A 371 -12.11 21.87 -17.26
C ILE A 371 -12.98 20.70 -16.74
N ALA A 372 -13.54 20.84 -15.53
CA ALA A 372 -14.37 19.79 -14.93
C ALA A 372 -15.58 19.45 -15.80
N LYS A 373 -16.23 20.45 -16.40
CA LYS A 373 -17.35 20.25 -17.34
C LYS A 373 -16.90 19.53 -18.61
N ALA A 374 -15.78 19.92 -19.20
CA ALA A 374 -15.26 19.27 -20.39
C ALA A 374 -14.92 17.79 -20.15
N LEU A 375 -14.30 17.48 -19.01
CA LEU A 375 -14.02 16.09 -18.60
C LEU A 375 -15.31 15.29 -18.38
N LYS A 376 -16.30 15.89 -17.72
CA LYS A 376 -17.61 15.27 -17.48
C LYS A 376 -18.39 15.05 -18.78
N GLU A 377 -18.31 15.96 -19.75
CA GLU A 377 -18.91 15.79 -21.07
C GLU A 377 -18.25 14.67 -21.87
N LYS A 378 -16.91 14.56 -21.79
CA LYS A 378 -16.13 13.52 -22.47
C LYS A 378 -16.42 12.12 -21.92
N ASN A 379 -16.63 11.99 -20.61
CA ASN A 379 -16.72 10.70 -19.92
C ASN A 379 -17.93 10.64 -18.97
N ARG A 380 -19.12 10.89 -19.53
CA ARG A 380 -20.37 11.18 -18.81
C ARG A 380 -20.76 10.17 -17.72
N ASP A 381 -20.45 8.90 -17.92
CA ASP A 381 -20.87 7.82 -17.03
C ASP A 381 -19.75 7.34 -16.10
N ASN A 382 -18.51 7.81 -16.26
CA ASN A 382 -17.34 7.27 -15.56
C ASN A 382 -16.40 8.34 -14.96
N PHE A 383 -16.70 9.63 -15.14
CA PHE A 383 -15.95 10.72 -14.51
C PHE A 383 -16.55 11.15 -13.17
N PHE A 384 -15.70 11.35 -12.16
CA PHE A 384 -16.13 11.79 -10.83
C PHE A 384 -15.32 13.00 -10.32
N TRP A 385 -16.00 14.10 -10.01
CA TRP A 385 -15.36 15.32 -9.51
C TRP A 385 -15.53 15.49 -7.99
N VAL A 386 -14.41 15.49 -7.27
CA VAL A 386 -14.30 15.89 -5.86
C VAL A 386 -13.87 17.35 -5.77
N LEU A 387 -14.71 18.18 -5.18
CA LEU A 387 -14.49 19.62 -5.02
C LEU A 387 -14.33 19.98 -3.53
N ASP A 388 -13.12 20.37 -3.15
CA ASP A 388 -12.86 21.09 -1.92
C ASP A 388 -12.77 22.60 -2.23
N PRO A 389 -13.73 23.43 -1.81
CA PRO A 389 -13.80 24.82 -2.24
C PRO A 389 -12.68 25.71 -1.64
N VAL A 390 -12.15 25.37 -0.46
CA VAL A 390 -11.08 26.08 0.27
C VAL A 390 -11.21 27.61 0.19
N MET A 391 -12.37 28.15 0.53
CA MET A 391 -12.67 29.59 0.50
C MET A 391 -12.26 30.29 1.79
N GLY A 392 -12.27 29.60 2.92
CA GLY A 392 -12.00 30.24 4.22
C GLY A 392 -12.37 29.35 5.40
N ASP A 393 -12.03 29.81 6.60
CA ASP A 393 -12.31 29.09 7.84
C ASP A 393 -12.45 30.08 9.01
N ASN A 394 -13.05 29.64 10.11
CA ASN A 394 -13.23 30.44 11.34
C ASN A 394 -13.82 31.84 11.08
N GLY A 395 -14.80 31.93 10.17
CA GLY A 395 -15.49 33.18 9.84
C GLY A 395 -14.73 34.13 8.92
N ARG A 396 -13.59 33.71 8.34
CA ARG A 396 -12.75 34.56 7.48
C ARG A 396 -12.44 33.89 6.15
N LEU A 397 -12.58 34.65 5.07
CA LEU A 397 -12.16 34.23 3.73
C LEU A 397 -10.63 34.27 3.57
N TYR A 398 -10.09 33.26 2.89
CA TYR A 398 -8.71 33.19 2.41
C TYR A 398 -8.55 33.71 0.98
N VAL A 399 -9.68 33.85 0.28
CA VAL A 399 -9.79 34.24 -1.13
C VAL A 399 -10.52 35.57 -1.26
N ALA A 400 -10.54 36.13 -2.47
CA ALA A 400 -11.32 37.32 -2.77
C ALA A 400 -12.84 37.05 -2.66
N GLU A 401 -13.63 38.06 -2.29
CA GLU A 401 -15.07 37.90 -2.04
C GLU A 401 -15.85 37.41 -3.28
N ASP A 402 -15.36 37.74 -4.47
CA ASP A 402 -15.94 37.35 -5.77
C ASP A 402 -15.77 35.86 -6.10
N VAL A 403 -14.94 35.13 -5.34
CA VAL A 403 -14.79 33.67 -5.46
C VAL A 403 -16.04 32.93 -4.97
N VAL A 404 -16.73 33.44 -3.95
CA VAL A 404 -17.93 32.77 -3.40
C VAL A 404 -19.06 32.68 -4.44
N PRO A 405 -19.45 33.76 -5.15
CA PRO A 405 -20.38 33.67 -6.28
C PRO A 405 -19.93 32.71 -7.38
N ALA A 406 -18.63 32.67 -7.72
CA ALA A 406 -18.10 31.77 -8.74
C ALA A 406 -18.31 30.30 -8.35
N TYR A 407 -17.99 29.92 -7.10
CA TYR A 407 -18.26 28.56 -6.61
C TYR A 407 -19.74 28.23 -6.56
N ARG A 408 -20.62 29.14 -6.13
CA ARG A 408 -22.08 28.91 -6.18
C ARG A 408 -22.58 28.57 -7.59
N GLY A 409 -21.96 29.11 -8.63
CA GLY A 409 -22.26 28.76 -10.03
C GLY A 409 -21.75 27.39 -10.48
N LEU A 410 -20.76 26.82 -9.78
CA LEU A 410 -20.03 25.61 -10.18
C LEU A 410 -20.31 24.36 -9.34
N VAL A 411 -20.63 24.52 -8.06
CA VAL A 411 -20.80 23.38 -7.12
C VAL A 411 -21.82 22.36 -7.59
N GLN A 412 -22.85 22.77 -8.35
CA GLN A 412 -23.86 21.87 -8.93
C GLN A 412 -23.33 20.84 -9.93
N TYR A 413 -22.12 21.05 -10.47
CA TYR A 413 -21.51 20.11 -11.42
C TYR A 413 -20.60 19.08 -10.74
N ALA A 414 -20.24 19.29 -9.46
CA ALA A 414 -19.43 18.38 -8.68
C ALA A 414 -20.26 17.17 -8.21
N ASP A 415 -19.58 16.03 -8.06
CA ASP A 415 -20.21 14.79 -7.59
C ASP A 415 -20.09 14.65 -6.07
N LEU A 416 -18.99 15.14 -5.51
CA LEU A 416 -18.73 15.23 -4.06
C LEU A 416 -18.15 16.60 -3.72
N ILE A 417 -18.73 17.28 -2.73
CA ILE A 417 -18.14 18.49 -2.13
C ILE A 417 -17.66 18.24 -0.69
N LEU A 418 -16.57 18.91 -0.31
CA LEU A 418 -15.89 18.73 0.98
C LEU A 418 -15.78 20.02 1.82
N PRO A 419 -16.83 20.85 1.94
CA PRO A 419 -16.72 22.12 2.65
C PRO A 419 -16.40 21.92 4.14
N ASN A 420 -15.69 22.87 4.74
CA ASN A 420 -15.74 23.01 6.20
C ASN A 420 -17.07 23.67 6.65
N GLN A 421 -17.28 23.84 7.96
CA GLN A 421 -18.51 24.44 8.49
C GLN A 421 -18.78 25.84 7.90
N PHE A 422 -17.78 26.73 7.88
CA PHE A 422 -17.95 28.10 7.40
C PHE A 422 -18.31 28.14 5.91
N GLU A 423 -17.67 27.30 5.10
CA GLU A 423 -17.96 27.19 3.68
C GLU A 423 -19.35 26.62 3.41
N ALA A 424 -19.80 25.65 4.21
CA ALA A 424 -21.15 25.10 4.14
C ALA A 424 -22.20 26.18 4.44
N GLU A 425 -21.96 27.08 5.41
CA GLU A 425 -22.84 28.23 5.69
C GLU A 425 -22.88 29.20 4.48
N LEU A 426 -21.73 29.50 3.88
CA LEU A 426 -21.64 30.38 2.71
C LEU A 426 -22.37 29.79 1.49
N LEU A 427 -22.27 28.48 1.25
CA LEU A 427 -22.88 27.82 0.10
C LEU A 427 -24.38 27.59 0.30
N SER A 428 -24.80 27.20 1.51
CA SER A 428 -26.21 26.90 1.83
C SER A 428 -27.03 28.14 2.18
N GLY A 429 -26.40 29.21 2.65
CA GLY A 429 -27.08 30.37 3.24
C GLY A 429 -27.68 30.10 4.64
N VAL A 430 -27.38 28.94 5.24
CA VAL A 430 -27.89 28.52 6.55
C VAL A 430 -26.77 28.61 7.58
N ALA A 431 -26.95 29.38 8.65
CA ALA A 431 -26.00 29.45 9.76
C ALA A 431 -26.06 28.17 10.62
N ILE A 432 -24.92 27.54 10.88
CA ILE A 432 -24.80 26.27 11.59
C ILE A 432 -24.42 26.53 13.05
N LYS A 433 -25.33 26.23 13.97
CA LYS A 433 -25.18 26.44 15.42
C LYS A 433 -25.31 25.15 16.23
N ASP A 434 -25.95 24.15 15.66
CA ASP A 434 -26.30 22.87 16.27
C ASP A 434 -26.48 21.79 15.18
N MET A 435 -26.77 20.55 15.59
CA MET A 435 -26.99 19.44 14.66
C MET A 435 -28.21 19.66 13.73
N ALA A 436 -29.24 20.37 14.20
CA ALA A 436 -30.47 20.59 13.44
C ALA A 436 -30.23 21.59 12.29
N SER A 437 -29.58 22.71 12.58
CA SER A 437 -29.15 23.69 11.58
C SER A 437 -28.10 23.13 10.61
N LEU A 438 -27.19 22.26 11.07
CA LEU A 438 -26.29 21.52 10.19
C LEU A 438 -27.05 20.63 9.20
N THR A 439 -28.04 19.88 9.70
CA THR A 439 -28.91 19.03 8.88
C THR A 439 -29.67 19.86 7.84
N ALA A 440 -30.22 21.01 8.25
CA ALA A 440 -30.88 21.94 7.35
C ALA A 440 -29.93 22.53 6.29
N ALA A 441 -28.69 22.84 6.66
CA ALA A 441 -27.67 23.32 5.73
C ALA A 441 -27.34 22.27 4.66
N ILE A 442 -27.13 21.00 5.05
CA ILE A 442 -26.89 19.91 4.10
C ILE A 442 -28.09 19.67 3.19
N GLN A 443 -29.32 19.67 3.73
CA GLN A 443 -30.52 19.55 2.92
C GLN A 443 -30.64 20.71 1.92
N ALA A 444 -30.34 21.94 2.32
CA ALA A 444 -30.33 23.10 1.43
C ALA A 444 -29.29 22.99 0.31
N LEU A 445 -28.12 22.39 0.57
CA LEU A 445 -27.11 22.10 -0.46
C LEU A 445 -27.64 21.09 -1.49
N HIS A 446 -28.26 19.99 -1.04
CA HIS A 446 -28.90 19.03 -1.93
C HIS A 446 -30.05 19.65 -2.73
N ASP A 447 -30.89 20.45 -2.09
CA ASP A 447 -32.06 21.06 -2.73
C ASP A 447 -31.66 22.08 -3.79
N THR A 448 -30.71 22.95 -3.48
CA THR A 448 -30.29 24.07 -4.33
C THR A 448 -29.43 23.61 -5.50
N TYR A 449 -28.42 22.78 -5.22
CA TYR A 449 -27.38 22.44 -6.20
C TYR A 449 -27.49 21.02 -6.75
N LYS A 450 -28.40 20.18 -6.23
CA LYS A 450 -28.56 18.77 -6.62
C LYS A 450 -27.26 17.97 -6.48
N ILE A 451 -26.42 18.34 -5.51
CA ILE A 451 -25.14 17.68 -5.28
C ILE A 451 -25.39 16.28 -4.70
N PRO A 452 -24.84 15.21 -5.31
CA PRO A 452 -25.06 13.84 -4.87
C PRO A 452 -24.50 13.56 -3.48
N HIS A 453 -23.26 13.98 -3.23
CA HIS A 453 -22.51 13.68 -2.01
C HIS A 453 -21.96 14.96 -1.36
N VAL A 454 -22.14 15.08 -0.05
CA VAL A 454 -21.62 16.20 0.76
C VAL A 454 -20.91 15.63 1.97
N VAL A 455 -19.70 16.11 2.29
CA VAL A 455 -19.02 15.81 3.55
C VAL A 455 -18.52 17.11 4.17
N ILE A 456 -19.02 17.44 5.36
CA ILE A 456 -18.54 18.56 6.16
C ILE A 456 -17.37 18.07 7.03
N THR A 457 -16.16 18.57 6.77
CA THR A 457 -14.90 17.99 7.25
C THR A 457 -14.53 18.31 8.70
N SER A 458 -15.03 19.42 9.26
CA SER A 458 -14.72 19.83 10.63
C SER A 458 -15.88 20.62 11.22
N VAL A 459 -16.59 19.99 12.16
CA VAL A 459 -17.68 20.59 12.90
C VAL A 459 -17.35 20.54 14.38
N THR A 460 -17.39 21.70 15.04
CA THR A 460 -17.26 21.80 16.50
C THR A 460 -18.61 22.19 17.09
N LEU A 461 -19.31 21.25 17.72
CA LEU A 461 -20.61 21.51 18.34
C LEU A 461 -20.51 21.45 19.87
N PRO A 462 -21.23 22.34 20.59
CA PRO A 462 -21.08 22.51 22.04
C PRO A 462 -21.62 21.34 22.91
N HIS A 463 -22.32 20.37 22.34
CA HIS A 463 -22.85 19.20 23.06
C HIS A 463 -22.51 17.90 22.32
N ALA A 464 -21.46 17.20 22.74
CA ALA A 464 -21.26 15.81 22.38
C ALA A 464 -22.30 14.94 23.16
N PRO A 465 -22.86 13.87 22.57
CA PRO A 465 -23.85 13.02 23.25
C PRO A 465 -23.28 12.33 24.50
N GLU A 466 -24.14 12.07 25.49
CA GLU A 466 -23.83 11.45 26.79
C GLU A 466 -23.28 10.00 26.72
N ASP A 467 -23.22 9.39 25.54
CA ASP A 467 -22.85 7.97 25.33
C ASP A 467 -21.34 7.69 25.15
N LEU A 468 -20.45 8.55 25.63
CA LEU A 468 -19.00 8.31 25.58
C LEU A 468 -18.46 7.90 26.97
N PRO A 469 -17.88 6.69 27.12
CA PRO A 469 -17.29 6.25 28.37
C PRO A 469 -15.89 6.88 28.51
N SER A 470 -15.80 7.99 29.24
CA SER A 470 -14.71 8.34 30.19
C SER A 470 -14.55 9.86 30.34
N PRO A 471 -14.42 10.41 31.56
CA PRO A 471 -14.31 11.84 31.84
C PRO A 471 -12.87 12.39 31.71
N SER A 472 -12.09 11.97 30.71
CA SER A 472 -10.86 12.66 30.32
C SER A 472 -11.18 13.70 29.24
N ALA A 473 -11.58 14.90 29.68
CA ALA A 473 -12.12 15.99 28.86
C ALA A 473 -11.13 16.53 27.81
N GLY A 474 -11.12 15.93 26.62
CA GLY A 474 -10.55 16.51 25.39
C GLY A 474 -11.63 17.14 24.51
N LYS A 475 -11.28 18.16 23.70
CA LYS A 475 -12.16 18.67 22.63
C LYS A 475 -12.39 17.54 21.61
N HIS A 476 -13.60 17.44 21.07
CA HIS A 476 -13.94 16.49 20.02
C HIS A 476 -14.28 17.24 18.73
N LEU A 477 -14.02 16.59 17.59
CA LEU A 477 -14.43 17.06 16.27
C LEU A 477 -15.39 16.05 15.64
N SER A 478 -16.22 16.53 14.73
CA SER A 478 -17.11 15.67 13.95
C SER A 478 -16.95 15.92 12.45
N VAL A 479 -17.01 14.84 11.68
CA VAL A 479 -17.29 14.87 10.25
C VAL A 479 -18.74 14.45 10.06
N VAL A 480 -19.48 15.17 9.20
CA VAL A 480 -20.86 14.82 8.86
C VAL A 480 -20.97 14.64 7.35
N GLY A 481 -21.43 13.48 6.91
CA GLY A 481 -21.61 13.19 5.50
C GLY A 481 -23.07 12.92 5.13
N SER A 482 -23.41 13.15 3.87
CA SER A 482 -24.70 12.82 3.29
C SER A 482 -24.59 12.39 1.84
N THR A 483 -25.30 11.32 1.50
CA THR A 483 -25.61 10.97 0.10
C THR A 483 -27.10 11.16 -0.11
N MET A 484 -27.51 12.00 -1.05
CA MET A 484 -28.94 12.22 -1.28
C MET A 484 -29.63 10.95 -1.82
N THR A 485 -30.93 10.85 -1.59
CA THR A 485 -31.83 9.89 -2.26
C THR A 485 -32.21 10.38 -3.66
N SER A 486 -32.88 9.53 -4.44
CA SER A 486 -33.45 9.92 -5.74
C SER A 486 -34.45 11.09 -5.64
N ALA A 487 -35.10 11.25 -4.49
CA ALA A 487 -36.00 12.36 -4.18
C ALA A 487 -35.28 13.61 -3.63
N GLY A 488 -33.94 13.62 -3.56
CA GLY A 488 -33.14 14.73 -3.04
C GLY A 488 -33.09 14.84 -1.51
N ARG A 489 -33.62 13.86 -0.76
CA ARG A 489 -33.53 13.86 0.71
C ARG A 489 -32.14 13.44 1.18
N ALA A 490 -31.61 14.12 2.18
CA ALA A 490 -30.34 13.79 2.82
C ALA A 490 -30.38 12.43 3.55
N ARG A 491 -29.29 11.65 3.48
CA ARG A 491 -29.05 10.44 4.29
C ARG A 491 -27.79 10.64 5.10
N LEU A 492 -27.96 11.05 6.36
CA LEU A 492 -26.91 11.65 7.16
C LEU A 492 -26.22 10.63 8.06
N PHE A 493 -24.89 10.69 8.07
CA PHE A 493 -24.08 10.03 9.07
C PHE A 493 -23.09 11.02 9.69
N LYS A 494 -22.68 10.73 10.92
CA LYS A 494 -21.61 11.47 11.62
C LYS A 494 -20.53 10.52 12.12
N ILE A 495 -19.30 10.99 12.12
CA ILE A 495 -18.16 10.33 12.76
C ILE A 495 -17.58 11.30 13.77
N VAL A 496 -17.48 10.88 15.03
CA VAL A 496 -16.94 11.69 16.14
C VAL A 496 -15.57 11.14 16.52
N PHE A 497 -14.59 12.02 16.64
CA PHE A 497 -13.20 11.66 16.98
C PHE A 497 -12.55 12.74 17.86
N PRO A 498 -11.54 12.38 18.67
CA PRO A 498 -10.87 13.34 19.55
C PRO A 498 -10.04 14.34 18.74
N ALA A 499 -10.10 15.61 19.15
CA ALA A 499 -9.25 16.66 18.59
C ALA A 499 -7.81 16.49 19.10
N ILE A 500 -6.84 16.64 18.21
CA ILE A 500 -5.43 16.72 18.57
C ILE A 500 -5.12 18.20 18.83
N ASP A 501 -4.59 18.52 20.01
CA ASP A 501 -4.26 19.91 20.39
C ASP A 501 -2.98 20.39 19.70
N CYS A 502 -3.06 20.52 18.38
CA CYS A 502 -2.00 20.99 17.52
C CYS A 502 -2.59 21.55 16.22
N TYR A 503 -2.00 22.64 15.72
CA TYR A 503 -2.34 23.18 14.41
C TYR A 503 -1.45 22.54 13.34
N PHE A 504 -2.07 21.81 12.42
CA PHE A 504 -1.42 21.22 11.26
C PHE A 504 -1.86 21.94 10.00
N SER A 505 -0.93 22.24 9.09
CA SER A 505 -1.26 22.74 7.75
C SER A 505 -1.47 21.57 6.80
N GLY A 506 -2.41 21.71 5.86
CA GLY A 506 -2.66 20.72 4.80
C GLY A 506 -3.56 19.54 5.18
N THR A 507 -4.20 19.58 6.35
CA THR A 507 -5.16 18.53 6.76
C THR A 507 -6.37 18.44 5.84
N GLY A 508 -6.90 19.58 5.38
CA GLY A 508 -7.98 19.62 4.38
C GLY A 508 -7.55 19.01 3.05
N ASP A 509 -6.38 19.39 2.53
CA ASP A 509 -5.84 18.84 1.28
C ASP A 509 -5.66 17.31 1.37
N MET A 510 -5.18 16.83 2.52
CA MET A 510 -5.04 15.39 2.78
C MET A 510 -6.40 14.69 2.88
N PHE A 511 -7.37 15.29 3.58
CA PHE A 511 -8.73 14.77 3.67
C PHE A 511 -9.33 14.62 2.27
N ALA A 512 -9.20 15.65 1.43
CA ALA A 512 -9.73 15.65 0.08
C ALA A 512 -9.07 14.60 -0.82
N ALA A 513 -7.74 14.48 -0.77
CA ALA A 513 -6.99 13.47 -1.52
C ALA A 513 -7.35 12.03 -1.08
N LEU A 514 -7.49 11.80 0.23
CA LEU A 514 -7.95 10.51 0.75
C LEU A 514 -9.39 10.23 0.33
N MET A 515 -10.30 11.21 0.39
CA MET A 515 -11.68 11.00 -0.03
C MET A 515 -11.81 10.60 -1.50
N VAL A 516 -10.97 11.13 -2.40
CA VAL A 516 -10.93 10.70 -3.81
C VAL A 516 -10.69 9.19 -3.92
N VAL A 517 -9.58 8.71 -3.36
CA VAL A 517 -9.19 7.30 -3.50
C VAL A 517 -10.05 6.37 -2.65
N ARG A 518 -10.48 6.79 -1.45
CA ARG A 518 -11.34 5.99 -0.56
C ARG A 518 -12.77 5.88 -1.09
N MET A 519 -13.28 6.92 -1.75
CA MET A 519 -14.56 6.84 -2.45
C MET A 519 -14.47 5.86 -3.62
N ARG A 520 -13.39 5.93 -4.42
CA ARG A 520 -13.15 4.99 -5.53
C ARG A 520 -13.03 3.54 -5.03
N GLU A 521 -12.31 3.32 -3.94
CA GLU A 521 -12.18 2.01 -3.28
C GLU A 521 -13.55 1.48 -2.84
N ALA A 522 -14.31 2.28 -2.08
CA ALA A 522 -15.62 1.88 -1.57
C ALA A 522 -16.64 1.62 -2.69
N VAL A 523 -16.59 2.39 -3.78
CA VAL A 523 -17.45 2.17 -4.96
C VAL A 523 -17.04 0.91 -5.72
N SER A 524 -15.74 0.64 -5.85
CA SER A 524 -15.23 -0.57 -6.52
C SER A 524 -15.61 -1.85 -5.77
N ALA A 525 -15.80 -1.77 -4.45
CA ALA A 525 -16.28 -2.88 -3.63
C ALA A 525 -17.79 -3.19 -3.82
N VAL A 526 -18.56 -2.32 -4.47
CA VAL A 526 -20.00 -2.51 -4.71
C VAL A 526 -20.25 -2.81 -6.19
N PRO A 527 -20.64 -4.05 -6.55
CA PRO A 527 -20.84 -4.45 -7.94
C PRO A 527 -21.81 -3.52 -8.70
N GLY A 528 -21.38 -3.02 -9.86
CA GLY A 528 -22.19 -2.19 -10.76
C GLY A 528 -22.36 -0.73 -10.33
N LEU A 529 -21.88 -0.32 -9.14
CA LEU A 529 -22.03 1.07 -8.69
C LEU A 529 -21.13 2.04 -9.47
N GLY A 530 -19.94 1.59 -9.88
CA GLY A 530 -19.00 2.41 -10.65
C GLY A 530 -19.53 2.91 -11.99
N GLY A 531 -20.54 2.25 -12.57
CA GLY A 531 -21.21 2.67 -13.81
C GLY A 531 -22.47 3.52 -13.61
N LYS A 532 -22.80 3.90 -12.37
CA LYS A 532 -23.93 4.80 -12.08
C LYS A 532 -23.45 6.24 -12.07
N THR A 533 -24.29 7.16 -12.58
CA THR A 533 -24.05 8.60 -12.49
C THR A 533 -23.73 9.02 -11.06
N SER A 534 -22.61 9.71 -10.90
CA SER A 534 -22.11 10.19 -9.61
C SER A 534 -21.96 9.10 -8.55
N TRP A 535 -21.87 7.82 -8.92
CA TRP A 535 -21.77 6.67 -8.01
C TRP A 535 -22.85 6.65 -6.91
N GLN A 536 -24.03 7.19 -7.22
CA GLN A 536 -25.11 7.30 -6.25
C GLN A 536 -25.71 5.93 -5.95
N SER A 537 -25.71 5.55 -4.67
CA SER A 537 -26.32 4.32 -4.18
C SER A 537 -27.85 4.39 -4.22
N GLY A 538 -28.50 3.24 -4.43
CA GLY A 538 -29.97 3.12 -4.39
C GLY A 538 -30.56 3.59 -3.06
N ASP A 539 -31.83 3.99 -3.08
CA ASP A 539 -32.54 4.52 -1.91
C ASP A 539 -32.76 3.47 -0.81
N ASP A 540 -32.68 2.19 -1.18
CA ASP A 540 -32.77 1.01 -0.30
C ASP A 540 -31.49 0.75 0.50
N VAL A 541 -30.35 1.32 0.08
CA VAL A 541 -29.07 1.14 0.77
C VAL A 541 -29.06 1.91 2.10
N PRO A 542 -28.85 1.23 3.25
CA PRO A 542 -28.79 1.89 4.56
C PRO A 542 -27.67 2.92 4.65
N THR A 543 -27.88 4.00 5.41
CA THR A 543 -26.95 5.14 5.52
C THR A 543 -25.53 4.72 5.89
N LEU A 544 -25.37 3.79 6.83
CA LEU A 544 -24.05 3.31 7.30
C LEU A 544 -23.35 2.35 6.33
N GLN A 545 -24.05 1.86 5.31
CA GLN A 545 -23.50 1.01 4.24
C GLN A 545 -23.18 1.81 2.97
N LEU A 546 -23.46 3.12 2.97
CA LEU A 546 -23.10 3.98 1.85
C LEU A 546 -21.58 4.00 1.63
N PRO A 547 -21.10 3.93 0.38
CA PRO A 547 -19.67 4.07 0.08
C PRO A 547 -19.05 5.34 0.66
N LEU A 548 -19.82 6.44 0.69
CA LEU A 548 -19.38 7.70 1.28
C LEU A 548 -19.05 7.57 2.78
N ALA A 549 -19.86 6.81 3.54
CA ALA A 549 -19.62 6.57 4.96
C ALA A 549 -18.36 5.73 5.16
N LYS A 550 -18.19 4.66 4.37
CA LYS A 550 -16.99 3.81 4.41
C LYS A 550 -15.72 4.55 4.01
N ALA A 551 -15.82 5.42 3.00
CA ALA A 551 -14.72 6.28 2.59
C ALA A 551 -14.33 7.25 3.71
N ALA A 552 -15.31 7.90 4.35
CA ALA A 552 -15.06 8.85 5.44
C ALA A 552 -14.44 8.17 6.69
N GLU A 553 -14.89 6.97 7.06
CA GLU A 553 -14.31 6.16 8.15
C GLU A 553 -12.81 5.91 7.90
N LYS A 554 -12.47 5.43 6.70
CA LYS A 554 -11.08 5.09 6.34
C LYS A 554 -10.20 6.34 6.16
N THR A 555 -10.74 7.43 5.62
CA THR A 555 -10.07 8.74 5.55
C THR A 555 -9.71 9.24 6.94
N LEU A 556 -10.66 9.27 7.87
CA LEU A 556 -10.40 9.73 9.23
C LEU A 556 -9.42 8.85 9.99
N ALA A 557 -9.47 7.54 9.78
CA ALA A 557 -8.50 6.60 10.35
C ALA A 557 -7.07 6.94 9.91
N SER A 558 -6.84 7.11 8.60
CA SER A 558 -5.53 7.51 8.06
C SER A 558 -5.06 8.85 8.62
N MET A 559 -5.93 9.84 8.65
CA MET A 559 -5.58 11.17 9.14
C MET A 559 -5.25 11.16 10.62
N HIS A 560 -6.09 10.55 11.45
CA HIS A 560 -5.89 10.57 12.90
C HIS A 560 -4.59 9.88 13.30
N GLU A 561 -4.27 8.75 12.67
CA GLU A 561 -3.03 8.04 12.93
C GLU A 561 -1.80 8.86 12.51
N LEU A 562 -1.81 9.44 11.30
CA LEU A 562 -0.72 10.28 10.82
C LEU A 562 -0.52 11.52 11.70
N LEU A 563 -1.60 12.22 12.06
CA LEU A 563 -1.55 13.43 12.87
C LEU A 563 -1.05 13.13 14.28
N SER A 564 -1.45 11.99 14.86
CA SER A 564 -0.96 11.53 16.16
C SER A 564 0.55 11.25 16.13
N ARG A 565 1.03 10.53 15.10
CA ARG A 565 2.47 10.27 14.91
C ARG A 565 3.27 11.54 14.62
N THR A 566 2.69 12.48 13.86
CA THR A 566 3.28 13.79 13.60
C THR A 566 3.42 14.58 14.91
N SER A 567 2.34 14.66 15.71
CA SER A 567 2.31 15.32 17.01
C SER A 567 3.38 14.77 17.96
N ALA A 568 3.50 13.44 18.07
CA ALA A 568 4.46 12.77 18.95
C ALA A 568 5.93 13.11 18.61
N ARG A 569 6.23 13.43 17.35
CA ARG A 569 7.58 13.76 16.88
C ARG A 569 7.92 15.25 16.93
N MET A 570 6.93 16.12 17.15
CA MET A 570 7.13 17.58 17.11
C MET A 570 8.24 18.04 18.07
N GLY A 571 8.26 17.53 19.30
CA GLY A 571 9.28 17.88 20.30
C GLY A 571 10.71 17.63 19.81
N GLN A 572 10.95 16.46 19.20
CA GLN A 572 12.25 16.10 18.62
C GLN A 572 12.64 17.03 17.47
N VAL A 573 11.68 17.45 16.63
CA VAL A 573 11.93 18.37 15.51
C VAL A 573 12.28 19.76 16.03
N VAL A 574 11.58 20.24 17.08
CA VAL A 574 11.90 21.50 17.76
C VAL A 574 13.31 21.46 18.34
N GLU A 575 13.65 20.42 19.11
CA GLU A 575 14.98 20.24 19.70
C GLU A 575 16.09 20.20 18.64
N LYS A 576 15.89 19.42 17.57
CA LYS A 576 16.86 19.31 16.47
C LYS A 576 17.06 20.65 15.76
N THR A 577 15.99 21.41 15.54
CA THR A 577 16.06 22.69 14.82
C THR A 577 16.69 23.77 15.70
N THR A 578 16.38 23.79 17.00
CA THR A 578 16.92 24.78 17.95
C THR A 578 18.37 24.52 18.37
N ARG A 579 18.90 23.31 18.18
CA ARG A 579 20.31 22.96 18.50
C ARG A 579 21.34 23.83 17.78
N GLY A 580 21.04 24.28 16.57
CA GLY A 580 21.91 25.17 15.78
C GLY A 580 21.63 26.66 15.97
N MET A 581 20.72 27.04 16.86
CA MET A 581 20.29 28.43 17.06
C MET A 581 21.03 29.08 18.23
N THR A 582 21.34 30.37 18.12
CA THR A 582 21.93 31.15 19.21
C THR A 582 20.88 31.44 20.31
N GLU A 583 21.31 31.85 21.50
CA GLU A 583 20.38 32.21 22.58
C GLU A 583 19.51 33.43 22.24
N ASP A 584 20.01 34.36 21.42
CA ASP A 584 19.22 35.49 20.94
C ASP A 584 18.16 35.05 19.93
N ASP A 585 18.48 34.05 19.09
CA ASP A 585 17.50 33.46 18.15
C ASP A 585 16.34 32.77 18.88
N LYS A 586 16.62 32.13 20.03
CA LYS A 586 15.60 31.45 20.83
C LYS A 586 14.65 32.41 21.55
N LYS A 587 15.07 33.66 21.76
CA LYS A 587 14.24 34.74 22.33
C LYS A 587 13.42 35.48 21.27
N ASP A 588 13.70 35.27 19.99
CA ASP A 588 12.95 35.87 18.88
C ASP A 588 11.68 35.06 18.59
N ASP A 589 10.52 35.63 18.96
CA ASP A 589 9.20 35.04 18.74
C ASP A 589 8.93 34.68 17.27
N LYS A 590 9.44 35.46 16.31
CA LYS A 590 9.26 35.17 14.89
C LYS A 590 10.04 33.92 14.51
N LYS A 591 11.30 33.80 14.95
CA LYS A 591 12.11 32.60 14.67
C LYS A 591 11.53 31.37 15.34
N MET A 592 11.05 31.49 16.57
CA MET A 592 10.40 30.40 17.27
C MET A 592 9.06 29.98 16.63
N HIS A 593 8.31 30.92 16.04
CA HIS A 593 7.13 30.59 15.22
C HIS A 593 7.49 29.74 14.00
N LEU A 594 8.60 30.03 13.31
CA LEU A 594 9.07 29.23 12.17
C LEU A 594 9.49 27.82 12.58
N VAL A 595 10.16 27.68 13.74
CA VAL A 595 10.53 26.38 14.30
C VAL A 595 9.29 25.56 14.62
N LYS A 596 8.28 26.17 15.28
CA LYS A 596 7.01 25.49 15.58
C LYS A 596 6.25 25.11 14.31
N SER A 597 6.21 26.00 13.31
CA SER A 597 5.58 25.72 12.02
C SER A 597 6.24 24.53 11.34
N LYS A 598 7.58 24.48 11.32
CA LYS A 598 8.35 23.34 10.80
C LYS A 598 8.13 22.05 11.58
N ALA A 599 7.98 22.12 12.90
CA ALA A 599 7.69 20.95 13.71
C ALA A 599 6.28 20.40 13.44
N ALA A 600 5.33 21.27 13.10
CA ALA A 600 3.95 20.90 12.79
C ALA A 600 3.74 20.39 11.35
N GLU A 601 4.78 20.35 10.53
CA GLU A 601 4.73 19.78 9.17
C GLU A 601 4.44 18.29 9.21
N LEU A 602 3.45 17.88 8.40
CA LEU A 602 2.98 16.50 8.35
C LEU A 602 4.10 15.52 7.97
N GLN A 603 4.22 14.42 8.71
CA GLN A 603 5.25 13.40 8.45
C GLN A 603 4.78 12.34 7.43
N LEU A 604 4.13 12.74 6.33
CA LEU A 604 3.53 11.82 5.34
C LEU A 604 4.52 10.78 4.82
N VAL A 605 5.67 11.23 4.31
CA VAL A 605 6.67 10.36 3.67
C VAL A 605 7.26 9.32 4.64
N ARG A 606 7.24 9.61 5.94
CA ARG A 606 7.77 8.71 6.98
C ARG A 606 6.72 7.76 7.56
N ASN A 607 5.45 7.92 7.18
CA ASN A 607 4.35 7.09 7.67
C ASN A 607 3.38 6.71 6.53
N PRO A 608 3.87 6.10 5.43
CA PRO A 608 3.02 5.70 4.30
C PRO A 608 2.04 4.58 4.68
N ASP A 609 2.35 3.80 5.73
CA ASP A 609 1.49 2.76 6.30
C ASP A 609 0.17 3.33 6.81
N CYS A 610 0.18 4.51 7.46
CA CYS A 610 -1.04 5.21 7.88
C CYS A 610 -1.98 5.51 6.69
N LEU A 611 -1.43 5.69 5.49
CA LEU A 611 -2.21 5.92 4.29
C LEU A 611 -2.70 4.61 3.69
N ARG A 612 -1.86 3.56 3.65
CA ARG A 612 -2.21 2.31 2.96
C ARG A 612 -3.20 1.45 3.76
N ASP A 613 -2.87 1.18 5.01
CA ASP A 613 -3.63 0.26 5.87
C ASP A 613 -3.97 0.90 7.24
N PRO A 614 -4.85 1.91 7.26
CA PRO A 614 -5.23 2.56 8.50
C PRO A 614 -6.15 1.68 9.35
N LYS A 615 -5.92 1.69 10.66
CA LYS A 615 -6.83 1.03 11.61
C LYS A 615 -8.07 1.90 11.85
N VAL A 616 -9.23 1.45 11.37
CA VAL A 616 -10.51 2.16 11.57
C VAL A 616 -10.95 2.08 13.03
N GLN A 617 -10.77 3.20 13.75
CA GLN A 617 -11.14 3.34 15.16
C GLN A 617 -12.45 4.12 15.36
N PHE A 618 -12.78 5.03 14.44
CA PHE A 618 -13.97 5.88 14.51
C PHE A 618 -14.97 5.45 13.45
N GLN A 619 -16.15 5.05 13.89
CA GLN A 619 -17.20 4.54 13.01
C GLN A 619 -18.30 5.58 12.79
N ALA A 620 -18.91 5.51 11.62
CA ALA A 620 -20.07 6.29 11.26
C ALA A 620 -21.29 5.87 12.10
N LYS A 621 -22.02 6.86 12.59
CA LYS A 621 -23.29 6.71 13.28
C LYS A 621 -24.37 7.44 12.51
N GLU A 622 -25.55 6.84 12.42
CA GLU A 622 -26.70 7.46 11.79
C GLU A 622 -27.16 8.66 12.64
N MET A 623 -27.76 9.65 11.96
CA MET A 623 -28.18 10.91 12.56
C MET A 623 -29.69 11.07 12.67
#